data_AF-A0A485BFW8-F1
#
_entry.id   AF-A0A485BFW8-F1
#
_cell.length_a   1.000
_cell.length_b   1.000
_cell.length_c   1.000
_cell.angle_alpha   90.00
_cell.angle_beta   90.00
_cell.angle_gamma   90.00
#
_symmetry.space_group_name_H-M   'P 1'
#
loop_
_entity.id
_entity.type
_entity.pdbx_description
1 polymer ?
#
loop_
_entity_poly.entity_id
_entity_poly.type
_entity_poly.pdbx_seq_one_letter_code
_entity_poly.pdbx_strand_id
1 'polypeptide(L)' 'MRLRRWKWALTRYWVNTAIAVADDPVTMARAFRLAIDAGLLARQAGPGARSAQAQATSPLTGFLEALV' A
#
# COMPACT_ATOMS: atom_id res chain seq x y z
N MET A 1 -26.24 19.71 -25.76
CA MET A 1 -25.12 19.87 -24.79
C MET A 1 -24.63 18.49 -24.37
N ARG A 2 -23.43 18.08 -24.81
CA ARG A 2 -22.83 16.78 -24.48
C ARG A 2 -22.14 16.86 -23.11
N LEU A 3 -22.68 16.19 -22.10
CA LEU A 3 -21.97 15.95 -20.85
C LEU A 3 -20.76 15.06 -21.15
N ARG A 4 -19.58 15.65 -21.09
CA ARG A 4 -18.30 14.93 -21.21
C ARG A 4 -18.21 13.95 -20.04
N ARG A 5 -18.48 12.69 -20.33
CA ARG A 5 -18.19 11.53 -19.48
C ARG A 5 -16.71 11.61 -19.08
N TRP A 6 -16.46 12.00 -17.83
CA TRP A 6 -15.14 11.91 -17.22
C TRP A 6 -14.75 10.43 -17.20
N LYS A 7 -13.94 10.01 -18.18
CA LYS A 7 -13.22 8.74 -18.14
C LYS A 7 -12.15 8.87 -17.06
N TRP A 8 -12.55 8.63 -15.82
CA TRP A 8 -11.63 8.50 -14.68
C TRP A 8 -10.76 7.27 -14.92
N ALA A 9 -9.53 7.50 -15.37
CA ALA A 9 -8.55 6.45 -15.61
C ALA A 9 -8.22 5.73 -14.28
N LEU A 10 -8.37 4.42 -14.31
CA LEU A 10 -8.50 3.47 -13.20
C LEU A 10 -7.23 3.24 -12.35
N THR A 11 -6.40 4.26 -12.09
CA THR A 11 -5.14 4.04 -11.35
C THR A 11 -4.58 5.28 -10.67
N ARG A 12 -5.42 6.19 -10.18
CA ARG A 12 -4.95 7.38 -9.47
C ARG A 12 -5.81 7.68 -8.25
N TYR A 13 -5.23 7.50 -7.07
CA TYR A 13 -5.86 7.88 -5.80
C TYR A 13 -5.92 9.41 -5.73
N TRP A 14 -7.12 9.93 -5.42
CA TRP A 14 -7.32 11.33 -5.11
C TRP A 14 -7.09 11.55 -3.62
N VAL A 15 -6.09 12.37 -3.30
CA VAL A 15 -5.67 12.66 -1.91
C VAL A 15 -5.85 14.14 -1.56
N ASN A 16 -6.83 14.79 -2.20
CA ASN A 16 -7.03 16.24 -2.12
C ASN A 16 -7.32 16.68 -0.68
N THR A 17 -8.25 16.02 0.02
CA THR A 17 -8.62 16.42 1.39
C THR A 17 -7.51 16.16 2.39
N ALA A 18 -6.87 14.98 2.32
CA ALA A 18 -5.79 14.62 3.25
C ALA A 18 -4.57 15.55 3.15
N ILE A 19 -4.25 16.03 1.94
CA ILE A 19 -3.20 17.04 1.75
C ILE A 19 -3.68 18.42 2.20
N ALA A 20 -4.92 18.80 1.88
CA ALA A 20 -5.45 20.14 2.17
C ALA A 20 -5.62 20.44 3.66
N VAL A 21 -5.87 19.43 4.49
CA VAL A 21 -6.07 19.61 5.94
C VAL A 21 -4.85 19.24 6.79
N ALA A 22 -3.72 18.87 6.18
CA ALA A 22 -2.51 18.52 6.89
C ALA A 22 -1.80 19.77 7.45
N ASP A 23 -1.18 19.64 8.62
CA ASP A 23 -0.36 20.71 9.23
C ASP A 23 0.83 21.09 8.32
N ASP A 24 1.41 20.11 7.62
CA ASP A 24 2.39 20.30 6.56
C ASP A 24 1.92 19.60 5.26
N PRO A 25 1.20 20.32 4.38
CA PRO A 25 0.71 19.80 3.11
C PRO A 25 1.81 19.34 2.15
N VAL A 26 3.01 19.95 2.21
CA VAL A 26 4.12 19.61 1.31
C VAL A 26 4.71 18.26 1.72
N THR A 27 4.92 18.06 3.02
CA THR A 27 5.38 16.77 3.55
C THR A 27 4.32 15.69 3.32
N MET A 28 3.04 15.99 3.51
CA MET A 28 1.95 15.04 3.22
C MET A 28 1.91 14.64 1.74
N ALA A 29 2.06 15.60 0.82
CA ALA A 29 2.11 15.31 -0.61
C ALA A 29 3.31 14.43 -0.99
N ARG A 30 4.48 14.67 -0.39
CA ARG A 30 5.68 13.84 -0.57
C ARG A 30 5.46 12.41 -0.04
N ALA A 31 4.84 12.27 1.13
CA ALA A 31 4.52 10.96 1.70
C ALA A 31 3.59 10.15 0.78
N PHE A 32 2.53 10.78 0.25
CA PHE A 32 1.64 10.11 -0.71
C PHE A 32 2.35 9.71 -2.01
N ARG A 33 3.28 10.54 -2.49
CA ARG A 33 4.08 10.19 -3.67
C ARG A 33 4.88 8.91 -3.43
N LEU A 34 5.58 8.84 -2.29
CA LEU A 34 6.36 7.66 -1.92
C LEU A 34 5.48 6.41 -1.76
N ALA A 35 4.31 6.54 -1.14
CA ALA A 35 3.38 5.43 -0.98
C ALA A 35 2.89 4.86 -2.32
N ILE A 36 2.59 5.74 -3.29
CA ILE A 36 2.20 5.34 -4.64
C ILE A 36 3.35 4.62 -5.35
N ASP A 37 4.56 5.20 -5.31
CA ASP A 37 5.73 4.61 -5.96
C ASP A 37 6.06 3.24 -5.36
N ALA A 38 5.99 3.09 -4.02
CA ALA A 38 6.14 1.82 -3.34
C ALA A 38 5.07 0.79 -3.77
N GLY A 39 3.79 1.20 -3.87
CA GLY A 39 2.71 0.34 -4.33
C GLY A 39 2.88 -0.12 -5.78
N LEU A 40 3.40 0.75 -6.66
CA LEU A 40 3.72 0.40 -8.04
C LEU A 40 4.86 -0.61 -8.12
N LEU A 41 5.92 -0.40 -7.34
CA LEU A 41 7.04 -1.34 -7.25
C LEU A 41 6.59 -2.69 -6.69
N ALA A 42 5.78 -2.72 -5.63
CA ALA A 42 5.23 -3.96 -5.07
C ALA A 42 4.37 -4.72 -6.08
N ARG A 43 3.55 -4.01 -6.87
CA ARG A 43 2.77 -4.63 -7.96
C ARG A 43 3.68 -5.26 -9.03
N GLN A 44 4.80 -4.60 -9.37
CA GLN A 44 5.75 -5.09 -10.36
C GLN A 44 6.58 -6.27 -9.84
N ALA A 45 6.97 -6.24 -8.56
CA ALA A 45 7.69 -7.33 -7.91
C ALA A 45 6.86 -8.63 -7.86
N GLY A 46 5.53 -8.51 -7.90
CA GLY A 46 4.61 -9.63 -7.83
C GLY A 46 4.41 -10.12 -6.38
N PRO A 47 3.34 -10.90 -6.14
CA PRO A 47 3.09 -11.46 -4.81
C PRO A 47 4.21 -12.45 -4.44
N GLY A 48 4.53 -12.53 -3.14
CA GLY A 48 5.41 -13.57 -2.61
C GLY A 48 4.88 -14.98 -2.87
N ALA A 49 5.72 -15.99 -2.64
CA ALA A 49 5.37 -17.38 -2.82
C ALA A 49 4.04 -17.71 -2.11
N ARG A 50 3.08 -18.24 -2.88
CA ARG A 50 1.79 -18.67 -2.35
C ARG A 50 1.94 -20.11 -1.86
N SER A 51 1.63 -20.34 -0.59
CA SER A 51 1.54 -21.69 -0.02
C SER A 51 0.08 -22.14 -0.02
N ALA A 52 -0.18 -23.40 -0.40
CA ALA A 52 -1.51 -24.01 -0.29
C ALA A 52 -1.84 -24.42 1.15
N GLN A 53 -0.84 -24.45 2.03
CA GLN A 53 -0.96 -24.77 3.44
C GLN A 53 -0.58 -23.55 4.29
N ALA A 54 -1.28 -23.36 5.40
CA ALA A 54 -0.93 -22.34 6.37
C ALA A 54 0.48 -22.63 6.93
N GLN A 55 1.35 -21.63 6.91
CA GLN A 55 2.65 -21.67 7.54
C GLN A 55 2.63 -20.72 8.73
N ALA A 56 3.02 -21.20 9.91
CA ALA A 56 3.11 -20.35 11.08
C ALA A 56 4.23 -19.32 10.85
N THR A 57 3.86 -18.04 10.77
CA THR A 57 4.83 -16.94 10.66
C THR A 57 5.64 -16.75 11.94
N SER A 58 5.11 -17.24 13.06
CA SER A 58 5.75 -17.31 14.37
C SER A 58 5.48 -18.68 14.99
N PRO A 59 6.25 -19.73 14.65
CA PRO A 59 6.04 -21.06 15.19
C PRO A 59 6.20 -21.07 16.71
N LEU A 60 5.16 -21.48 17.44
CA LEU A 60 5.19 -21.61 18.90
C LEU A 60 6.36 -22.50 19.39
N THR A 61 6.74 -23.50 18.58
CA THR A 61 7.89 -24.38 18.86
C THR A 61 9.21 -23.62 18.97
N GLY A 62 9.45 -22.62 18.12
CA GLY A 62 10.66 -21.79 18.21
C GLY A 62 10.68 -20.88 19.44
N PHE A 63 9.51 -20.47 19.93
CA PHE A 63 9.40 -19.72 21.19
C PHE A 63 9.74 -20.60 22.41
N LEU A 64 9.36 -21.88 22.38
CA LEU A 64 9.61 -22.81 23.48
C LEU A 64 11.07 -23.28 23.55
N GLU A 65 11.75 -23.43 22.41
CA GLU A 65 13.18 -23.77 22.37
C GLU A 65 14.07 -22.65 22.92
N ALA A 66 13.69 -21.38 22.76
CA ALA A 66 14.46 -20.24 23.27
C ALA A 66 14.41 -20.05 24.80
N LEU A 67 13.54 -20.81 25.48
CA LEU A 67 13.34 -20.78 26.94
C LEU A 67 14.09 -21.90 27.69
N VAL A 68 14.78 -22.79 26.97
CA VAL A 68 15.57 -23.91 27.49
C VAL A 68 17.05 -23.66 27.23
#